data_AF-A0A496B399-F1
#
_entry.id   AF-A0A496B399-F1
#
_cell.length_a   1.000
_cell.length_b   1.000
_cell.length_c   1.000
_cell.angle_alpha   90.00
_cell.angle_beta   90.00
_cell.angle_gamma   90.00
#
_symmetry.space_group_name_H-M   'P 1'
#
loop_
_entity.id
_entity.type
_entity.pdbx_description
1 polymer ?
#
loop_
_entity_poly.entity_id
_entity_poly.type
_entity_poly.pdbx_seq_one_letter_code
_entity_poly.pdbx_strand_id
1 'polypeptide(L)'
;MAFSDFKTIPEVQKRFGIRYAENDFFSVEDPLSPSEQFLQEFEFTRQHINIFGSEAARCEAVIFPVLREVYKGYADHYALWIKETIVYD
;
A
#
# COMPACT_ATOMS: atom_id res chain seq x y z
N MET A 1 8.05 -29.98 11.11
CA MET A 1 9.31 -29.34 10.68
C MET A 1 9.23 -27.91 11.15
N ALA A 2 10.21 -27.50 11.95
CA ALA A 2 10.32 -26.12 12.36
C ALA A 2 11.02 -25.34 11.23
N PHE A 3 10.80 -24.02 11.15
CA PHE A 3 11.49 -23.18 10.15
C PHE A 3 13.02 -23.23 10.31
N SER A 4 13.51 -23.57 11.51
CA SER A 4 14.92 -23.83 11.82
C SER A 4 15.53 -25.02 11.05
N ASP A 5 14.71 -25.89 10.46
CA ASP A 5 15.18 -27.04 9.69
C ASP A 5 15.68 -26.64 8.28
N PHE A 6 15.34 -25.44 7.81
CA PHE A 6 15.77 -24.91 6.52
C PHE A 6 17.02 -24.04 6.67
N LYS A 7 18.05 -24.33 5.88
CA LYS A 7 19.34 -23.62 6.00
C LYS A 7 19.42 -22.38 5.14
N THR A 8 18.55 -22.27 4.14
CA THR A 8 18.58 -21.16 3.17
C THR A 8 17.17 -20.82 2.69
N ILE A 9 16.95 -19.54 2.36
CA ILE A 9 15.67 -19.06 1.79
C ILE A 9 15.25 -19.84 0.52
N PRO A 10 16.15 -20.18 -0.43
CA PRO A 10 15.80 -20.99 -1.60
C PRO A 10 15.24 -22.38 -1.26
N GLU A 11 15.68 -22.99 -0.16
CA GLU A 11 15.20 -24.31 0.30
C GLU A 11 13.73 -24.23 0.73
N VAL A 12 13.38 -23.17 1.46
CA VAL A 12 12.00 -22.84 1.84
C VAL A 12 11.15 -22.60 0.60
N GLN A 13 11.62 -21.75 -0.32
CA GLN A 13 10.89 -21.42 -1.56
C GLN A 13 10.58 -22.66 -2.39
N LYS A 14 11.57 -23.56 -2.57
CA LYS A 14 11.39 -24.80 -3.31
C LYS A 14 10.44 -25.77 -2.61
N ARG A 15 10.55 -25.92 -1.27
CA ARG A 15 9.73 -26.86 -0.50
C ARG A 15 8.26 -26.47 -0.49
N PHE A 16 7.97 -25.19 -0.33
CA PHE A 16 6.60 -24.67 -0.21
C PHE A 16 6.04 -24.13 -1.53
N GLY A 17 6.82 -24.19 -2.62
CA GLY A 17 6.39 -23.70 -3.92
C GLY A 17 6.15 -22.18 -3.94
N ILE A 18 6.85 -21.42 -3.08
CA ILE A 18 6.74 -19.96 -3.04
C ILE A 18 7.39 -19.42 -4.31
N ARG A 19 6.61 -18.69 -5.10
CA ARG A 19 7.06 -18.04 -6.32
C ARG A 19 6.90 -16.54 -6.15
N TYR A 20 7.97 -15.82 -6.41
CA TYR A 20 7.89 -14.39 -6.67
C TYR A 20 7.40 -14.20 -8.10
N ALA A 21 6.35 -13.40 -8.28
CA ALA A 21 5.83 -13.03 -9.59
C ALA A 21 5.62 -11.53 -9.60
N GLU A 22 6.21 -10.87 -10.59
CA GLU A 22 5.86 -9.49 -10.95
C GLU A 22 4.83 -9.57 -12.06
N ASN A 23 3.62 -9.09 -11.77
CA ASN A 23 2.58 -8.87 -12.74
C ASN A 23 2.06 -7.44 -12.55
N ASP A 24 1.42 -6.90 -13.58
CA ASP A 24 0.65 -5.68 -13.45
C ASP A 24 -0.46 -5.91 -12.41
N PHE A 25 -0.28 -5.32 -11.23
CA PHE A 25 -1.21 -5.48 -10.11
C PHE A 25 -2.56 -4.80 -10.39
N PHE A 26 -2.53 -3.76 -11.22
CA PHE A 26 -3.69 -3.00 -11.63
C PHE A 26 -3.87 -3.11 -13.14
N SER A 27 -4.85 -3.87 -13.59
CA SER A 27 -5.38 -3.71 -14.94
C SER A 27 -6.06 -2.33 -14.97
N VAL A 28 -5.44 -1.34 -15.63
CA VAL A 28 -5.97 0.02 -15.80
C VAL A 28 -7.14 0.02 -16.79
N GLU A 29 -8.04 -0.96 -16.69
CA GLU A 29 -9.17 -1.10 -17.61
C GLU A 29 -10.31 -0.17 -17.24
N ASP A 30 -10.38 0.28 -15.98
CA ASP A 30 -11.28 1.35 -15.54
C ASP A 30 -10.56 2.33 -14.59
N PRO A 31 -10.24 3.55 -15.03
CA PRO A 31 -9.75 4.58 -14.12
C PRO A 31 -10.84 4.89 -13.09
N LEU A 32 -10.63 4.43 -11.85
CA LEU A 32 -11.45 4.80 -10.71
C LEU A 32 -11.44 6.34 -10.61
N SER A 33 -12.58 6.94 -10.93
CA SER A 33 -12.76 8.37 -10.69
C SER A 33 -12.89 8.58 -9.18
N PRO A 34 -12.05 9.44 -8.58
CA PRO A 34 -12.15 9.74 -7.16
C PRO A 34 -13.51 10.37 -6.86
N SER A 35 -13.99 10.16 -5.63
CA SER A 35 -15.22 10.76 -5.15
C SER A 35 -15.12 12.29 -5.10
N GLU A 36 -16.24 12.99 -5.34
CA GLU A 36 -16.30 14.45 -5.21
C GLU A 36 -15.91 14.92 -3.80
N GLN A 37 -16.30 14.16 -2.78
CA GLN A 37 -15.92 14.43 -1.39
C GLN A 37 -14.39 14.42 -1.24
N PHE A 38 -13.70 13.42 -1.79
CA PHE A 38 -12.24 13.37 -1.74
C PHE A 38 -11.61 14.59 -2.42
N LEU A 39 -12.13 14.98 -3.59
CA LEU A 39 -11.60 16.14 -4.32
C LEU A 39 -11.73 17.45 -3.53
N GLN A 40 -12.87 17.64 -2.84
CA GLN A 40 -13.09 18.81 -1.98
C GLN A 40 -12.12 18.84 -0.79
N GLU A 41 -11.96 17.73 -0.08
CA GLU A 41 -11.03 17.59 1.05
C GLU A 41 -9.57 17.76 0.62
N PHE A 42 -9.22 17.22 -0.55
CA PHE A 42 -7.88 17.32 -1.11
C PHE A 42 -7.53 18.76 -1.48
N GLU A 43 -8.47 19.50 -2.08
CA GLU A 43 -8.26 20.91 -2.39
C GLU A 43 -8.14 21.76 -1.12
N PHE A 44 -8.98 21.52 -0.11
CA PHE A 44 -8.87 22.19 1.19
C PHE A 44 -7.48 21.97 1.79
N THR A 45 -7.02 20.72 1.81
CA THR A 45 -5.69 20.37 2.31
C THR A 45 -4.59 21.11 1.56
N ARG A 46 -4.67 21.14 0.23
CA ARG A 46 -3.67 21.78 -0.63
C ARG A 46 -3.59 23.31 -0.41
N GLN A 47 -4.72 23.94 -0.07
CA GLN A 47 -4.81 25.38 0.17
C GLN A 47 -4.41 25.78 1.60
N HIS A 48 -4.69 24.94 2.60
CA HIS A 48 -4.65 25.34 4.01
C HIS A 48 -3.62 24.60 4.86
N ILE A 49 -3.06 23.48 4.38
CA ILE A 49 -2.07 22.70 5.13
C ILE A 49 -0.68 22.89 4.53
N ASN A 50 0.31 23.16 5.39
CA ASN A 50 1.71 23.24 4.96
C ASN A 50 2.30 21.85 4.67
N ILE A 51 1.91 21.26 3.54
CA ILE A 51 2.38 19.96 3.08
C ILE A 51 3.89 19.97 2.75
N PHE A 52 4.52 21.13 2.57
CA PHE A 52 5.96 21.20 2.31
C PHE A 52 6.81 21.23 3.58
N GLY A 53 6.19 21.45 4.73
CA GLY A 53 6.87 21.62 6.02
C GLY A 53 7.63 20.39 6.52
N SER A 54 7.20 19.18 6.15
CA SER A 54 7.92 17.95 6.48
C SER A 54 7.50 16.80 5.57
N GLU A 55 8.30 15.74 5.55
CA GLU A 55 7.90 14.47 4.93
C GLU A 55 6.65 13.89 5.60
N ALA A 56 6.60 13.89 6.94
CA ALA A 56 5.45 13.39 7.70
C ALA A 56 4.15 14.10 7.29
N ALA A 57 4.20 15.43 7.12
CA ALA A 57 3.05 16.21 6.65
C ALA A 57 2.58 15.77 5.25
N ARG A 58 3.50 15.48 4.31
CA ARG A 58 3.13 14.95 2.98
C ARG A 58 2.53 13.55 3.07
N CYS A 59 3.13 12.69 3.88
CA CYS A 59 2.67 11.32 4.07
C CYS A 59 1.22 11.30 4.57
N GLU A 60 0.89 12.17 5.53
CA GLU A 60 -0.45 12.20 6.15
C GLU A 60 -1.48 13.00 5.34
N ALA A 61 -1.09 14.15 4.79
CA ALA A 61 -2.04 15.06 4.16
C ALA A 61 -2.24 14.79 2.66
N VAL A 62 -1.29 14.15 1.99
CA VAL A 62 -1.34 13.97 0.52
C VAL A 62 -1.26 12.50 0.14
N ILE A 63 -0.18 11.83 0.51
CA ILE A 63 0.12 10.48 0.00
C ILE A 63 -0.90 9.47 0.54
N PHE A 64 -1.11 9.43 1.85
CA PHE A 64 -2.04 8.48 2.45
C PHE A 64 -3.50 8.69 1.99
N PRO A 65 -4.05 9.92 1.96
CA PRO A 65 -5.40 10.15 1.45
C PRO A 65 -5.60 9.68 0.00
N VAL A 66 -4.63 9.92 -0.89
CA VAL A 66 -4.68 9.45 -2.29
C VAL A 66 -4.66 7.92 -2.34
N LEU A 67 -3.73 7.28 -1.63
CA LEU A 67 -3.64 5.82 -1.57
C LEU A 67 -4.92 5.21 -1.02
N ARG A 68 -5.48 5.81 0.04
CA ARG A 68 -6.74 5.39 0.65
C ARG A 68 -7.91 5.53 -0.32
N GLU A 69 -7.98 6.60 -1.10
CA GLU A 69 -9.05 6.82 -2.08
C GLU A 69 -9.07 5.73 -3.14
N VAL A 70 -7.91 5.42 -3.72
CA VAL A 70 -7.76 4.33 -4.70
C VAL A 70 -8.05 2.98 -4.05
N TYR A 71 -7.50 2.75 -2.85
CA TYR A 71 -7.64 1.50 -2.12
C TYR A 71 -9.09 1.12 -1.78
N LYS A 72 -10.02 2.08 -1.68
CA LYS A 72 -11.45 1.78 -1.47
C LYS A 72 -11.98 0.75 -2.47
N GLY A 73 -11.51 0.77 -3.72
CA GLY A 73 -11.89 -0.20 -4.76
C GLY A 73 -11.32 -1.62 -4.58
N TYR A 74 -10.37 -1.80 -3.66
CA TYR A 74 -9.63 -3.05 -3.43
C TYR A 74 -9.80 -3.60 -2.01
N ALA A 75 -10.49 -2.88 -1.13
CA ALA A 75 -10.52 -3.14 0.31
C ALA A 75 -11.17 -4.49 0.69
N ASP A 76 -12.01 -5.05 -0.17
CA ASP A 76 -12.65 -6.35 0.07
C ASP A 76 -11.70 -7.54 -0.17
N HIS A 77 -10.60 -7.33 -0.90
CA HIS A 77 -9.70 -8.40 -1.34
C HIS A 77 -8.26 -8.23 -0.87
N TYR A 78 -7.87 -7.02 -0.50
CA TYR A 78 -6.50 -6.68 -0.16
C TYR A 78 -6.45 -5.86 1.13
N ALA A 79 -5.31 -5.90 1.82
CA ALA A 79 -5.03 -5.04 2.96
C ALA A 79 -4.02 -3.96 2.56
N LEU A 80 -4.33 -2.69 2.87
CA LEU A 80 -3.37 -1.60 2.72
C LEU A 80 -2.43 -1.57 3.93
N TRP A 81 -1.19 -2.03 3.73
CA TRP A 81 -0.16 -2.08 4.77
C TRP A 81 0.43 -0.69 5.02
N ILE A 82 0.24 -0.15 6.23
CA ILE A 82 0.64 1.23 6.55
C ILE A 82 1.52 1.25 7.79
N LYS A 83 2.81 1.53 7.61
CA LYS A 83 3.78 1.73 8.70
C LYS A 83 3.86 0.58 9.72
N GLU A 84 3.35 -0.62 9.40
CA GLU A 84 3.53 -1.77 10.28
C GLU A 84 4.91 -2.37 10.05
N THR A 85 5.65 -2.58 11.14
CA THR A 85 6.94 -3.24 11.11
C THR A 85 6.74 -4.71 10.80
N ILE A 86 7.49 -5.23 9.83
CA ILE A 86 7.62 -6.67 9.66
C ILE A 86 8.53 -7.18 10.78
N VAL A 87 7.92 -7.73 11.83
CA VAL A 87 8.65 -8.41 12.90
C VAL A 87 8.82 -9.87 12.49
N TYR A 88 10.06 -10.35 12.49
CA TYR A 88 10.39 -11.74 12.30
C TYR A 88 11.27 -12.19 13.47
N ASP A 89 11.08 -13.44 13.90
CA ASP A 89 11.89 -14.10 14.94
C ASP A 89 13.17 -14.73 14.35
#